data_AF-A0A819EQE2-F1
#
_entry.id   AF-A0A819EQE2-F1
#
_cell.length_a   1.000
_cell.length_b   1.000
_cell.length_c   1.000
_cell.angle_alpha   90.00
_cell.angle_beta   90.00
_cell.angle_gamma   90.00
#
_symmetry.space_group_name_H-M   'P 1'
#
loop_
_entity.id
_entity.type
_entity.pdbx_description
1 polymer ?
#
loop_
_entity_poly.entity_id
_entity_poly.type
_entity_poly.pdbx_seq_one_letter_code
_entity_poly.pdbx_strand_id
1 'polypeptide(L)' 'MTNKNIEIINEIINQTTLYIHLLIIISGAFGSVCNVITFISRQLRFNSCAFYFLCSTIFDLLYLVFGGITRL' A
#
# COMPACT_ATOMS: atom_id res chain seq x y z
N MET A 1 35.65 -16.12 4.40
CA MET A 1 34.48 -16.45 5.27
C MET A 1 33.51 -15.29 5.39
N THR A 2 33.98 -14.03 5.42
CA THR A 2 33.19 -12.80 5.52
C THR A 2 32.26 -12.53 4.32
N ASN A 3 32.68 -12.81 3.08
CA ASN A 3 31.84 -12.55 1.88
C ASN A 3 30.54 -13.37 1.85
N LYS A 4 30.59 -14.62 2.31
CA LYS A 4 29.41 -15.51 2.31
C LYS A 4 28.34 -15.05 3.29
N ASN A 5 28.75 -14.48 4.43
CA ASN A 5 27.82 -13.89 5.40
C ASN A 5 27.16 -12.62 4.84
N ILE A 6 27.88 -11.82 4.06
CA ILE A 6 27.34 -10.61 3.42
C ILE A 6 26.31 -10.98 2.35
N GLU A 7 26.57 -12.00 1.53
CA GLU A 7 25.59 -12.51 0.55
C GLU A 7 24.31 -13.02 1.22
N ILE A 8 24.43 -13.79 2.31
CA ILE A 8 23.27 -14.31 3.05
C ILE A 8 22.44 -13.15 3.65
N ILE A 9 23.11 -12.12 4.21
CA ILE A 9 22.41 -10.95 4.76
C ILE A 9 21.66 -10.19 3.66
N ASN A 10 22.28 -10.00 2.49
CA ASN A 10 21.63 -9.32 1.37
C ASN A 10 20.43 -10.12 0.84
N GLU A 11 20.54 -11.45 0.77
CA GLU A 11 19.42 -12.31 0.38
C GLU A 11 18.26 -12.17 1.37
N ILE A 12 18.54 -12.19 2.69
CA ILE A 12 17.52 -12.01 3.73
C ILE A 12 16.85 -10.64 3.63
N ILE A 13 17.63 -9.58 3.40
CA ILE A 13 17.10 -8.22 3.25
C ILE A 13 16.18 -8.14 2.03
N ASN A 14 16.58 -8.73 0.91
CA ASN A 14 15.78 -8.72 -0.31
C ASN A 14 14.44 -9.44 -0.14
N GLN A 15 14.47 -10.65 0.44
CA GLN A 15 13.28 -11.43 0.74
C GLN A 15 12.35 -10.69 1.73
N THR A 16 12.91 -10.15 2.82
CA THR A 16 12.15 -9.38 3.83
C THR A 16 11.50 -8.15 3.21
N THR A 17 12.23 -7.47 2.33
CA THR A 17 11.76 -6.27 1.63
C THR A 17 10.57 -6.58 0.72
N LEU A 18 10.60 -7.71 -0.01
CA LEU A 18 9.49 -8.18 -0.84
C LEU A 18 8.25 -8.52 0.00
N TYR A 19 8.43 -9.27 1.09
CA TYR A 19 7.31 -9.67 1.97
C TYR A 19 6.63 -8.46 2.63
N ILE A 20 7.41 -7.50 3.15
CA ILE A 20 6.86 -6.28 3.74
C ILE A 20 6.10 -5.48 2.69
N HIS A 21 6.63 -5.37 1.47
CA HIS A 21 5.97 -4.65 0.38
C HIS A 21 4.62 -5.29 0.00
N LEU A 22 4.57 -6.63 -0.07
CA LEU A 22 3.33 -7.38 -0.30
C LEU A 22 2.29 -7.12 0.78
N LEU A 23 2.68 -7.10 2.06
CA LEU A 23 1.75 -6.79 3.16
C LEU A 23 1.19 -5.37 3.09
N ILE A 24 2.03 -4.39 2.70
CA ILE A 24 1.58 -3.00 2.47
C ILE A 24 0.58 -2.95 1.32
N ILE A 25 0.81 -3.69 0.23
CA ILE A 25 -0.11 -3.76 -0.90
C ILE A 25 -1.46 -4.34 -0.49
N ILE A 26 -1.47 -5.47 0.22
CA ILE A 26 -2.72 -6.13 0.63
C ILE A 26 -3.51 -5.24 1.60
N SER A 27 -2.84 -4.67 2.60
CA SER A 27 -3.50 -3.82 3.61
C SER A 27 -3.99 -2.50 3.02
N GLY A 28 -3.22 -1.85 2.15
CA GLY A 28 -3.64 -0.62 1.47
C GLY A 28 -4.77 -0.85 0.47
N ALA A 29 -4.73 -1.96 -0.29
CA ALA A 29 -5.83 -2.34 -1.16
C ALA A 29 -7.12 -2.57 -0.35
N PHE A 30 -7.04 -3.31 0.75
CA PHE A 30 -8.20 -3.54 1.62
C PHE A 30 -8.77 -2.25 2.21
N GLY A 31 -7.90 -1.37 2.74
CA GLY A 31 -8.31 -0.06 3.26
C GLY A 31 -8.98 0.82 2.20
N SER A 32 -8.47 0.80 0.97
CA SER A 32 -9.05 1.56 -0.13
C SER A 32 -10.45 1.07 -0.53
N VAL A 33 -10.67 -0.24 -0.57
CA VAL A 33 -11.99 -0.85 -0.84
C VAL A 33 -12.98 -0.48 0.26
N CYS A 34 -12.58 -0.58 1.54
CA CYS A 34 -13.42 -0.18 2.67
C CYS A 34 -13.82 1.30 2.62
N ASN A 35 -12.89 2.18 2.24
CA ASN A 35 -13.20 3.60 2.06
C ASN A 35 -14.22 3.79 0.94
N VAL A 36 -14.02 3.19 -0.24
CA VAL A 36 -14.99 3.28 -1.35
C VAL A 36 -16.38 2.78 -0.93
N ILE A 37 -16.47 1.66 -0.19
CA ILE A 37 -17.74 1.13 0.34
C ILE A 37 -18.39 2.13 1.29
N THR A 38 -17.61 2.80 2.13
CA THR A 38 -18.11 3.82 3.07
C THR A 38 -18.72 5.02 2.32
N PHE A 39 -18.19 5.38 1.14
CA PHE A 39 -18.74 6.44 0.27
C PHE A 39 -19.98 6.05 -0.52
N ILE A 40 -20.33 4.76 -0.59
CA ILE A 40 -21.61 4.33 -1.15
C ILE A 40 -22.77 4.85 -0.29
N SER A 41 -22.55 5.03 1.01
CA SER A 41 -23.57 5.53 1.92
C SER A 41 -23.94 6.99 1.63
N ARG A 42 -25.23 7.22 1.32
CA ARG A 42 -25.77 8.49 0.80
C ARG A 42 -25.58 9.68 1.77
N GLN A 43 -25.45 9.40 3.07
CA GLN A 43 -25.25 10.40 4.12
C GLN A 43 -23.85 11.03 4.09
N LEU A 44 -22.82 10.28 3.68
CA LEU A 44 -21.43 10.77 3.69
C LEU A 44 -21.06 11.59 2.45
N ARG A 45 -21.80 11.44 1.33
CA ARG A 45 -21.54 12.18 0.08
C ARG A 45 -21.71 13.69 0.21
N PHE A 46 -22.48 14.15 1.18
CA PHE A 46 -22.72 15.58 1.43
C PHE A 46 -21.67 16.22 2.34
N ASN A 47 -20.74 15.44 2.90
CA ASN A 47 -19.69 15.94 3.77
C ASN A 47 -18.40 16.17 3.00
N SER A 48 -17.94 17.42 2.92
CA SER A 48 -16.69 17.80 2.26
C SER A 48 -15.46 17.08 2.84
N CYS A 49 -15.43 16.83 4.16
CA CYS A 49 -14.35 16.04 4.78
C CYS A 49 -14.25 14.63 4.20
N ALA A 50 -15.39 14.02 3.94
CA ALA A 50 -15.43 12.70 3.36
C ALA A 50 -14.85 12.75 1.93
N PHE A 51 -15.22 13.74 1.12
CA PHE A 51 -14.63 13.89 -0.22
C PHE A 51 -13.09 13.98 -0.21
N TYR A 52 -12.50 14.75 0.72
CA TYR A 52 -11.04 14.80 0.89
C TYR A 52 -10.45 13.45 1.29
N PHE A 53 -11.13 12.69 2.14
CA PHE A 53 -10.70 11.35 2.55
C PHE A 53 -10.71 10.37 1.36
N LEU A 54 -11.71 10.46 0.48
CA LEU A 54 -11.77 9.68 -0.75
C LEU A 54 -10.64 10.05 -1.72
N CYS A 55 -10.37 11.34 -1.91
CA CYS A 55 -9.22 11.79 -2.70
C CYS A 55 -7.90 11.26 -2.13
N SER A 56 -7.68 11.36 -0.81
CA SER A 56 -6.49 10.82 -0.14
C SER A 56 -6.34 9.32 -0.40
N THR A 57 -7.45 8.58 -0.34
CA THR A 57 -7.47 7.14 -0.61
C THR A 57 -7.08 6.82 -2.06
N ILE A 58 -7.54 7.61 -3.03
CA ILE A 58 -7.17 7.44 -4.45
C ILE A 58 -5.68 7.70 -4.65
N PHE A 59 -5.13 8.73 -4.01
CA PHE A 59 -3.70 9.03 -4.06
C PHE A 59 -2.87 7.92 -3.40
N ASP A 60 -3.31 7.37 -2.27
CA ASP A 60 -2.66 6.21 -1.64
C ASP A 60 -2.68 5.00 -2.58
N LEU A 61 -3.81 4.73 -3.26
CA LEU A 61 -3.94 3.63 -4.21
C LEU A 61 -3.00 3.82 -5.42
N LEU A 62 -2.91 5.04 -5.95
CA LEU A 62 -1.97 5.39 -7.02
C LEU A 62 -0.52 5.20 -6.53
N TYR A 63 -0.18 5.70 -5.34
CA TYR A 63 1.16 5.54 -4.77
C TYR A 63 1.51 4.06 -4.59
N LEU A 64 0.54 3.24 -4.17
CA LEU A 64 0.72 1.80 -4.04
C LEU A 64 0.92 1.09 -5.38
N VAL A 65 0.17 1.48 -6.41
CA VAL A 65 0.31 0.93 -7.76
C VAL A 65 1.65 1.35 -8.39
N PHE A 66 2.01 2.63 -8.33
CA PHE A 66 3.29 3.12 -8.85
C PHE A 66 4.48 2.60 -8.04
N GLY A 67 4.36 2.56 -6.71
CA GLY A 67 5.38 2.00 -5.82
C GLY A 67 5.58 0.51 -6.04
N GLY A 68 4.50 -0.23 -6.27
CA GLY A 68 4.53 -1.65 -6.65
C GLY A 68 5.18 -1.89 -8.02
N ILE A 69 4.81 -1.10 -9.03
CA ILE A 69 5.37 -1.20 -10.39
C ILE A 69 6.86 -0.82 -10.41
N THR A 70 7.28 0.17 -9.62
CA THR A 70 8.69 0.63 -9.60
C THR A 70 9.62 -0.40 -8.93
N ARG A 71 9.06 -1.27 -8.08
CA ARG A 71 9.83 -2.24 -7.28
C ARG A 71 9.80 -3.67 -7.84
N LEU A 72 8.88 -3.96 -8.76
CA LEU A 72 8.81 -5.22 -9.52
C LEU A 72 9.75 -5.17 -10.72
#